data_AF-A0A8B5YDT9-F1
#
_entry.id   AF-A0A8B5YDT9-F1
#
_cell.length_a   1.000
_cell.length_b   1.000
_cell.length_c   1.000
_cell.angle_alpha   90.00
_cell.angle_beta   90.00
_cell.angle_gamma   90.00
#
_symmetry.space_group_name_H-M   'P 1'
#
loop_
_entity.id
_entity.type
_entity.pdbx_description
1 polymer ?
#
loop_
_entity_poly.entity_id
_entity_poly.type
_entity_poly.pdbx_seq_one_letter_code
_entity_poly.pdbx_strand_id
1 'polypeptide(L)'
;MTLRDRGTMKWTSIFLPEHIASIRKLKSEIDHAYERKPSIDPEQWSDFESKIQYAYRTGQDCEIRYWRNWTTEMVCGVIETVDPIGGALRVDGVDIPFKEIVWVTLEDV
;
A
#
# COMPACT_ATOMS: atom_id res chain seq x y z
N MET A 1 -48.83 -27.05 40.41
CA MET A 1 -49.04 -27.55 39.03
C MET A 1 -49.63 -26.39 38.23
N THR A 2 -49.01 -25.75 37.24
CA THR A 2 -47.81 -26.07 36.44
C THR A 2 -47.29 -24.73 35.89
N LEU A 3 -46.03 -24.38 36.15
CA LEU A 3 -45.36 -23.23 35.54
C LEU A 3 -45.25 -23.47 34.03
N ARG A 4 -45.84 -22.57 33.23
CA ARG A 4 -45.49 -22.38 31.82
C ARG A 4 -45.05 -20.94 31.64
N ASP A 5 -43.92 -20.61 32.26
CA ASP A 5 -43.17 -19.39 31.96
C ASP A 5 -42.02 -19.78 31.03
N ARG A 6 -42.23 -19.61 29.73
CA ARG A 6 -41.16 -19.56 28.73
C ARG A 6 -41.27 -18.21 28.06
N GLY A 7 -40.82 -17.17 28.76
CA GLY A 7 -40.85 -15.80 28.29
C GLY A 7 -39.49 -15.13 28.41
N THR A 8 -38.70 -15.22 27.33
CA THR A 8 -37.61 -14.28 27.01
C THR A 8 -36.41 -14.28 27.97
N MET A 9 -35.55 -15.28 27.77
CA MET A 9 -34.16 -15.17 28.18
C MET A 9 -33.52 -13.99 27.44
N LYS A 10 -32.99 -13.07 28.25
CA LYS A 10 -32.45 -11.75 27.90
C LYS A 10 -31.24 -11.89 26.97
N TRP A 11 -31.45 -11.85 25.64
CA TRP A 11 -30.38 -11.81 24.64
C TRP A 11 -29.92 -10.39 24.29
N THR A 12 -30.50 -9.35 24.89
CA THR A 12 -30.21 -7.94 24.55
C THR A 12 -29.08 -7.33 25.37
N SER A 13 -28.49 -8.04 26.34
CA SER A 13 -27.54 -7.45 27.29
C SER A 13 -26.06 -7.76 27.01
N ILE A 14 -25.71 -8.43 25.91
CA ILE A 14 -24.30 -8.69 25.55
C ILE A 14 -23.74 -7.61 24.61
N PHE A 15 -24.60 -6.83 23.95
CA PHE A 15 -24.17 -5.73 23.07
C PHE A 15 -24.21 -4.40 23.82
N LEU A 16 -23.25 -4.22 24.74
CA LEU A 16 -22.94 -2.90 25.30
C LEU A 16 -22.54 -1.97 24.13
N PRO A 17 -23.18 -0.80 23.94
CA PRO A 17 -22.84 0.15 22.88
C PRO A 17 -21.43 0.77 23.06
N GLU A 18 -20.83 0.61 24.23
CA GLU A 18 -19.50 1.14 24.56
C GLU A 18 -18.37 0.47 23.77
N HIS A 19 -18.54 -0.78 23.33
CA HIS A 19 -17.55 -1.49 22.48
C HIS A 19 -17.75 -1.24 20.97
N ILE A 20 -18.82 -0.56 20.55
CA ILE A 20 -19.09 -0.32 19.13
C ILE A 20 -18.18 0.78 18.56
N ALA A 21 -17.74 1.73 19.39
CA ALA A 21 -16.80 2.78 19.00
C ALA A 21 -15.40 2.23 18.72
N SER A 22 -14.91 1.30 19.55
CA SER A 22 -13.60 0.68 19.39
C SER A 22 -13.53 -0.26 18.18
N ILE A 23 -14.62 -1.00 17.90
CA ILE A 23 -14.70 -1.87 16.72
C ILE A 23 -14.73 -1.03 15.42
N ARG A 24 -15.36 0.15 15.44
CA ARG A 24 -15.36 1.07 14.28
C ARG A 24 -13.98 1.69 14.01
N LYS A 25 -13.21 2.05 15.04
CA LYS A 25 -11.83 2.54 14.88
C LYS A 25 -10.91 1.47 14.28
N LEU A 26 -10.95 0.25 14.82
CA LEU A 26 -10.18 -0.86 14.27
C LEU A 26 -10.58 -1.21 12.83
N LYS A 27 -11.87 -1.11 12.48
CA LYS A 27 -12.31 -1.30 11.08
C LYS A 27 -11.79 -0.21 10.15
N SER A 28 -11.70 1.04 10.60
CA SER A 28 -11.15 2.13 9.78
C SER A 28 -9.64 1.94 9.57
N GLU A 29 -8.88 1.55 10.60
CA GLU A 29 -7.44 1.26 10.49
C GLU A 29 -7.15 0.07 9.57
N ILE A 30 -8.00 -0.95 9.56
CA ILE A 30 -7.87 -2.10 8.66
C ILE A 30 -8.26 -1.73 7.21
N ASP A 31 -9.31 -0.92 7.01
CA ASP A 31 -9.76 -0.52 5.67
C ASP A 31 -8.75 0.39 4.96
N HIS A 32 -8.02 1.26 5.70
CA HIS A 32 -6.91 2.06 5.15
C HIS A 32 -5.69 1.21 4.75
N ALA A 33 -5.43 0.07 5.41
CA ALA A 33 -4.32 -0.82 5.08
C ALA A 33 -4.60 -1.74 3.86
N TYR A 34 -5.86 -1.82 3.43
CA TYR A 34 -6.25 -2.45 2.18
C TYR A 34 -6.34 -1.42 1.05
N GLU A 35 -5.38 -0.50 0.97
CA GLU A 35 -5.08 0.20 -0.29
C GLU A 35 -4.72 -0.90 -1.30
N ARG A 36 -5.72 -1.33 -2.06
CA ARG A 36 -5.56 -2.23 -3.20
C ARG A 36 -4.43 -1.65 -4.02
N LYS A 37 -3.34 -2.41 -4.16
CA LYS A 37 -2.20 -2.07 -5.01
C LYS A 37 -2.71 -1.32 -6.25
N PRO A 38 -2.32 -0.06 -6.45
CA PRO A 38 -2.79 0.72 -7.57
C PRO A 38 -2.56 -0.07 -8.86
N SER A 39 -3.63 -0.24 -9.62
CA SER A 39 -3.54 -0.91 -10.91
C SER A 39 -2.91 0.08 -11.88
N ILE A 40 -1.65 -0.14 -12.24
CA ILE A 40 -0.94 0.67 -13.21
C ILE A 40 -1.38 0.23 -14.60
N ASP A 41 -1.95 1.15 -15.37
CA ASP A 41 -2.23 0.95 -16.78
C ASP A 41 -0.92 0.86 -17.59
N PRO A 42 -0.88 0.11 -18.70
CA PRO A 42 0.35 -0.08 -19.49
C PRO A 42 0.96 1.23 -20.01
N GLU A 43 0.15 2.25 -20.27
CA GLU A 43 0.61 3.57 -20.68
C GLU A 43 1.37 4.29 -19.56
N GLN A 44 0.89 4.19 -18.32
CA GLN A 44 1.55 4.73 -17.13
C GLN A 44 2.86 4.00 -16.84
N TRP A 45 2.88 2.68 -17.03
CA TRP A 45 4.11 1.89 -16.90
C TRP A 45 5.20 2.35 -17.88
N SER A 46 4.84 2.59 -19.14
CA SER A 46 5.76 3.10 -20.16
C SER A 46 6.35 4.47 -19.81
N ASP A 47 5.56 5.35 -19.18
CA ASP A 47 6.04 6.64 -18.67
C ASP A 47 7.04 6.46 -17.52
N PHE A 48 6.73 5.56 -16.58
CA PHE A 48 7.64 5.24 -15.47
C PHE A 48 8.95 4.63 -15.96
N GLU A 49 8.90 3.69 -16.91
CA GLU A 49 10.10 3.13 -17.55
C GLU A 49 10.94 4.21 -18.21
N SER A 50 10.31 5.15 -18.91
CA SER A 50 11.01 6.27 -19.54
C SER A 50 11.69 7.18 -18.51
N LYS A 51 11.00 7.49 -17.41
CA LYS A 51 11.55 8.30 -16.30
C LYS A 51 12.71 7.60 -15.59
N ILE A 52 12.55 6.31 -15.25
CA ILE A 52 13.61 5.50 -14.62
C ILE A 52 14.84 5.45 -15.54
N GLN A 53 14.64 5.20 -16.83
CA GLN A 53 15.74 5.17 -17.80
C GLN A 53 16.40 6.54 -17.94
N TYR A 54 15.63 7.63 -17.90
CA TYR A 54 16.16 8.99 -17.94
C TYR A 54 17.02 9.27 -16.70
N ALA A 55 16.48 9.09 -15.48
CA ALA A 55 17.21 9.29 -14.22
C ALA A 55 18.48 8.44 -14.15
N TYR A 56 18.41 7.17 -14.57
CA TYR A 56 19.57 6.28 -14.61
C TYR A 56 20.66 6.78 -15.57
N ARG A 57 20.29 7.33 -16.74
CA ARG A 57 21.25 7.86 -17.72
C ARG A 57 21.84 9.21 -17.32
N THR A 58 21.05 10.07 -16.70
CA THR A 58 21.48 11.41 -16.28
C THR A 58 22.15 11.40 -14.91
N GLY A 59 21.96 10.34 -14.12
CA GLY A 59 22.37 10.29 -12.72
C GLY A 59 21.59 11.27 -11.85
N GLN A 60 20.38 11.64 -12.28
CA GLN A 60 19.51 12.57 -11.55
C GLN A 60 18.78 11.85 -10.41
N ASP A 61 18.50 12.59 -9.35
CA ASP A 61 17.65 12.10 -8.27
C ASP A 61 16.23 11.84 -8.77
N CYS A 62 15.66 10.72 -8.33
CA CYS A 62 14.27 10.40 -8.59
C CYS A 62 13.60 9.89 -7.33
N GLU A 63 12.33 10.24 -7.19
CA GLU A 63 11.46 9.71 -6.16
C GLU A 63 10.67 8.54 -6.75
N ILE A 64 10.85 7.36 -6.15
CA ILE A 64 10.12 6.14 -6.49
C ILE A 64 9.27 5.75 -5.30
N ARG A 65 7.97 5.58 -5.54
CA ARG A 65 7.05 5.00 -4.56
C ARG A 65 6.78 3.56 -4.94
N TYR A 66 6.92 2.66 -3.99
CA TYR A 66 6.70 1.23 -4.17
C TYR A 66 5.80 0.67 -3.07
N TRP A 67 5.02 -0.34 -3.42
CA TRP A 67 4.06 -0.98 -2.54
C TRP A 67 4.72 -2.16 -1.84
N ARG A 68 4.86 -2.10 -0.51
CA ARG A 68 5.45 -3.18 0.30
C ARG A 68 4.74 -3.29 1.63
N ASN A 69 4.52 -4.52 2.12
CA ASN A 69 3.92 -4.76 3.44
C ASN A 69 2.61 -3.98 3.71
N TRP A 70 1.71 -3.92 2.72
CA TRP A 70 0.41 -3.23 2.85
C TRP A 70 0.50 -1.72 3.04
N THR A 71 1.65 -1.13 2.74
CA THR A 71 1.88 0.31 2.76
C THR A 71 2.62 0.75 1.49
N THR A 72 2.46 2.03 1.13
CA THR A 72 3.30 2.66 0.11
C THR A 72 4.55 3.18 0.81
N GLU A 73 5.71 2.66 0.45
CA GLU A 73 7.01 3.20 0.82
C GLU A 73 7.54 4.11 -0.29
N MET A 74 8.38 5.07 0.07
CA MET A 74 8.99 6.01 -0.85
C MET A 74 10.51 6.01 -0.64
N VAL A 75 11.25 6.00 -1.74
CA VAL A 75 12.69 6.25 -1.75
C VAL A 75 12.97 7.42 -2.68
N CYS A 76 13.82 8.33 -2.24
CA CYS A 76 14.45 9.35 -3.09
C CYS A 76 15.93 8.98 -3.23
N GLY A 77 16.46 9.07 -4.44
CA GLY A 77 17.86 8.76 -4.67
C GLY A 77 18.20 8.62 -6.13
N VAL A 78 19.49 8.37 -6.37
CA VAL A 78 20.01 8.04 -7.69
C VAL A 78 19.87 6.54 -7.92
N ILE A 79 19.42 6.16 -9.13
CA ILE A 79 19.34 4.76 -9.54
C ILE A 79 20.76 4.27 -9.80
N GLU A 80 21.24 3.36 -8.96
CA GLU A 80 22.58 2.78 -9.05
C GLU A 80 22.63 1.68 -10.11
N THR A 81 21.59 0.85 -10.17
CA THR A 81 21.53 -0.30 -11.08
C THR A 81 20.10 -0.62 -11.43
N VAL A 82 19.88 -1.00 -12.69
CA VAL A 82 18.59 -1.45 -13.20
C VAL A 82 18.79 -2.87 -13.73
N ASP A 83 18.11 -3.84 -13.14
CA ASP A 83 18.17 -5.26 -13.52
C ASP A 83 16.92 -5.61 -14.35
N PRO A 84 16.97 -5.51 -15.69
CA PRO A 84 15.83 -5.82 -16.55
C PRO A 84 15.48 -7.32 -16.55
N ILE A 85 16.43 -8.19 -16.19
CA ILE A 85 16.24 -9.65 -16.16
C ILE A 85 15.60 -10.08 -14.84
N GLY A 86 16.10 -9.57 -13.71
CA GLY A 86 15.53 -9.83 -12.39
C GLY A 86 14.23 -9.07 -12.14
N GLY A 87 14.01 -8.00 -12.90
CA GLY A 87 12.85 -7.15 -12.76
C GLY A 87 12.91 -6.28 -11.51
N ALA A 88 14.10 -5.82 -11.13
CA ALA A 88 14.34 -5.01 -9.95
C ALA A 88 15.28 -3.83 -10.26
N LEU A 89 15.16 -2.77 -9.47
CA LEU A 89 16.03 -1.60 -9.50
C LEU A 89 16.63 -1.39 -8.12
N ARG A 90 17.88 -0.91 -8.08
CA ARG A 90 18.56 -0.52 -6.87
C ARG A 90 18.68 0.99 -6.81
N VAL A 91 18.11 1.58 -5.76
CA VAL A 91 18.17 3.02 -5.47
C VAL A 91 18.61 3.19 -4.03
N ASP A 92 19.67 3.96 -3.82
CA ASP A 92 20.24 4.24 -2.49
C ASP A 92 20.45 2.97 -1.64
N GLY A 93 20.97 1.89 -2.26
CA GLY A 93 21.15 0.59 -1.59
C GLY A 93 19.88 -0.23 -1.32
N VAL A 94 18.69 0.27 -1.66
CA VAL A 94 17.41 -0.45 -1.55
C VAL A 94 17.07 -1.15 -2.87
N ASP A 95 16.80 -2.45 -2.81
CA ASP A 95 16.31 -3.24 -3.95
C ASP A 95 14.78 -3.16 -4.01
N ILE A 96 14.26 -2.70 -5.16
CA ILE A 96 12.83 -2.48 -5.41
C ILE A 96 12.45 -3.24 -6.68
N PRO A 97 11.56 -4.25 -6.61
CA PRO A 97 11.08 -4.90 -7.81
C PRO A 97 10.14 -3.99 -8.60
N PHE A 98 10.27 -3.97 -9.93
CA PHE A 98 9.43 -3.20 -10.85
C PHE A 98 7.95 -3.43 -10.62
N LYS A 99 7.59 -4.67 -10.31
CA LYS A 99 6.21 -5.06 -10.05
C LYS A 99 5.63 -4.30 -8.85
N GLU A 100 6.44 -3.88 -7.87
CA GLU A 100 5.95 -3.16 -6.69
C GLU A 100 5.92 -1.65 -6.87
N ILE A 101 6.52 -1.10 -7.93
CA ILE A 101 6.49 0.34 -8.19
C ILE A 101 5.05 0.80 -8.42
N VAL A 102 4.73 1.94 -7.81
CA VAL A 102 3.41 2.57 -7.85
C VAL A 102 3.46 3.94 -8.51
N TRP A 103 4.57 4.65 -8.34
CA TRP A 103 4.76 6.01 -8.85
C TRP A 103 6.24 6.30 -9.05
N VAL A 104 6.56 7.06 -10.10
CA VAL A 104 7.91 7.58 -10.35
C VAL A 104 7.82 9.05 -10.71
N THR A 105 8.56 9.88 -9.99
CA THR A 105 8.75 11.29 -10.32
C THR A 105 10.23 11.63 -10.36
N LEU A 106 10.58 12.53 -11.28
CA LEU A 106 11.92 13.10 -11.39
C LEU A 106 11.91 14.42 -10.62
N GLU A 107 12.95 14.68 -9.84
CA GLU A 107 13.12 16.00 -9.24
C GLU A 107 13.63 16.93 -10.35
N ASP A 108 12.71 17.69 -10.96
CA ASP A 108 13.01 18.66 -12.02
C ASP A 108 13.75 19.86 -11.40
N VAL A 109 14.95 20.16 -11.89
CA VAL A 109 15.75 21.34 -11.51
C VAL A 109 15.52 22.48 -12.47
#